data_AF-A0T2S7-F1
#
_entry.id   AF-A0T2S7-F1
#
_cell.length_a   1.000
_cell.length_b   1.000
_cell.length_c   1.000
_cell.angle_alpha   90.00
_cell.angle_beta   90.00
_cell.angle_gamma   90.00
#
_symmetry.space_group_name_H-M   'P 1'
#
loop_
_entity.id
_entity.type
_entity.pdbx_description
1 polymer ?
#
loop_
_entity_poly.entity_id
_entity_poly.type
_entity_poly.pdbx_seq_one_letter_code
_entity_poly.pdbx_strand_id
1 'polypeptide(L)'
;MKQFIDFGSANGCEKTSFVFLRQELPVRLANIMREIYILPDPLLGTPSVQLVQSWYIQSLMELIEFVEMNPEDQRVLSDFTETLVNIRNRHNNVVPTMAQGVIEYKEAFGVDPVTNQNVQYFLDRFYMSRISIRMLINQHTLLFDGGTNPAHPKHIGGIDPNCDVVEVVHDAFENAKMLCEQ
;
A
#
# COMPACT_ATOMS: atom_id res chain seq x y z
N MET A 1 12.85 6.43 7.23
CA MET A 1 12.66 5.93 8.61
C MET A 1 12.75 7.03 9.65
N LYS A 2 13.90 7.72 9.80
CA LYS A 2 14.04 8.83 10.77
C LYS A 2 12.89 9.86 10.73
N GLN A 3 12.51 10.34 9.54
CA GLN A 3 11.40 11.28 9.38
C GLN A 3 10.05 10.76 9.89
N PHE A 4 9.74 9.47 9.72
CA PHE A 4 8.50 8.88 10.25
C PHE A 4 8.51 8.80 11.78
N ILE A 5 9.65 8.40 12.36
CA ILE A 5 9.83 8.32 13.81
C ILE A 5 9.75 9.71 14.43
N ASP A 6 10.50 10.68 13.88
CA ASP A 6 10.52 12.06 14.36
C ASP A 6 9.13 12.71 14.26
N PHE A 7 8.37 12.39 13.19
CA PHE A 7 6.99 12.83 13.04
C PHE A 7 6.08 12.21 14.10
N GLY A 8 6.04 10.89 14.24
CA GLY A 8 5.08 10.22 15.12
C GLY A 8 5.42 10.27 16.62
N SER A 9 6.65 10.62 17.01
CA SER A 9 7.07 10.67 18.43
C SER A 9 6.89 12.03 19.10
N ALA A 10 7.21 13.12 18.39
CA ALA A 10 7.29 14.46 19.00
C ALA A 10 6.45 15.53 18.26
N ASN A 11 6.15 15.32 16.97
CA ASN A 11 5.55 16.32 16.09
C ASN A 11 4.24 15.83 15.42
N GLY A 12 3.61 14.79 15.98
CA GLY A 12 2.48 14.11 15.37
C GLY A 12 1.29 15.04 15.25
N CYS A 13 1.04 15.56 14.05
CA CYS A 13 -0.09 16.43 13.76
C CYS A 13 -0.89 15.84 12.61
N GLU A 14 -2.13 15.45 12.89
CA GLU A 14 -3.06 14.88 11.91
C GLU A 14 -3.19 15.77 10.67
N LYS A 15 -3.29 17.09 10.87
CA LYS A 15 -3.37 18.09 9.79
C LYS A 15 -2.15 18.06 8.86
N THR A 16 -0.94 17.99 9.43
CA THR A 16 0.29 17.91 8.63
C THR A 16 0.33 16.60 7.85
N SER A 17 -0.08 15.49 8.47
CA SER A 17 -0.18 14.19 7.80
C SER A 17 -1.19 14.23 6.65
N PHE A 18 -2.38 14.78 6.89
CA PHE A 18 -3.43 14.98 5.90
C PHE A 18 -2.95 15.81 4.71
N VAL A 19 -2.35 16.98 4.95
CA VAL A 19 -1.86 17.89 3.89
C VAL A 19 -0.80 17.21 3.02
N PHE A 20 0.07 16.41 3.63
CA PHE A 20 1.06 15.62 2.90
C PHE A 20 0.39 14.50 2.08
N LEU A 21 -0.43 13.67 2.70
CA LEU A 21 -0.97 12.45 2.09
C LEU A 21 -2.01 12.72 1.01
N ARG A 22 -2.82 13.77 1.14
CA ARG A 22 -3.79 14.17 0.11
C ARG A 22 -3.14 14.58 -1.21
N GLN A 23 -1.85 14.88 -1.21
CA GLN A 23 -1.05 15.16 -2.41
C GLN A 23 -0.20 13.96 -2.82
N GLU A 24 0.52 13.37 -1.85
CA GLU A 24 1.49 12.30 -2.11
C GLU A 24 0.81 11.00 -2.59
N LEU A 25 -0.33 10.60 -2.02
CA LEU A 25 -1.01 9.36 -2.39
C LEU A 25 -1.55 9.40 -3.83
N PRO A 26 -2.26 10.46 -4.27
CA PRO A 26 -2.63 10.61 -5.68
C PRO A 26 -1.44 10.52 -6.64
N VAL A 27 -0.32 11.18 -6.32
CA VAL A 27 0.90 11.14 -7.14
C VAL A 27 1.43 9.71 -7.30
N ARG A 28 1.54 8.97 -6.20
CA ARG A 28 2.02 7.57 -6.23
C ARG A 28 1.07 6.65 -6.98
N LEU A 29 -0.23 6.79 -6.78
CA LEU A 29 -1.25 6.02 -7.49
C LEU A 29 -1.22 6.32 -8.99
N ALA A 30 -1.17 7.60 -9.38
CA ALA A 30 -1.12 8.00 -10.79
C ALA A 30 0.15 7.48 -11.48
N ASN A 31 1.31 7.56 -10.82
CA ASN A 31 2.56 7.03 -11.36
C ASN A 31 2.46 5.53 -11.64
N ILE A 32 1.96 4.74 -10.68
CA ILE A 32 1.88 3.30 -10.89
C ILE A 32 0.76 2.91 -11.85
N MET A 33 -0.37 3.62 -11.88
CA MET A 33 -1.41 3.45 -12.89
C MET A 33 -0.86 3.66 -14.30
N ARG A 34 0.04 4.65 -14.48
CA ARG A 34 0.70 4.88 -15.76
C ARG A 34 1.62 3.73 -16.14
N GLU A 35 2.31 3.13 -15.18
CA GLU A 35 3.14 1.94 -15.42
C GLU A 35 2.30 0.71 -15.75
N ILE A 36 1.13 0.54 -15.14
CA ILE A 36 0.20 -0.54 -15.53
C ILE A 36 -0.23 -0.32 -16.98
N TYR A 37 -0.57 0.92 -17.37
CA TYR A 37 -1.06 1.25 -18.72
C TYR A 37 -0.06 0.98 -19.84
N ILE A 38 1.24 0.88 -19.56
CA ILE A 38 2.26 0.56 -20.57
C ILE A 38 2.60 -0.94 -20.65
N LEU A 39 1.91 -1.79 -19.89
CA LEU A 39 2.02 -3.23 -20.04
C LEU A 39 1.53 -3.69 -21.42
N PRO A 40 1.97 -4.87 -21.90
CA PRO A 40 1.47 -5.42 -23.15
C PRO A 40 -0.06 -5.56 -23.15
N ASP A 41 -0.71 -5.18 -24.25
CA ASP A 41 -2.17 -5.24 -24.41
C ASP A 41 -2.79 -6.59 -24.00
N PRO A 42 -2.20 -7.77 -24.32
CA PRO A 42 -2.81 -9.04 -23.91
C PRO A 42 -2.74 -9.27 -22.40
N LEU A 43 -1.72 -8.74 -21.71
CA LEU A 43 -1.63 -8.77 -20.24
C LEU A 43 -2.61 -7.76 -19.61
N LEU A 44 -2.72 -6.56 -20.18
CA LEU A 44 -3.70 -5.55 -19.78
C LEU A 44 -5.15 -6.05 -19.94
N GLY A 45 -5.39 -6.88 -20.95
CA GLY A 45 -6.70 -7.47 -21.23
C GLY A 45 -7.11 -8.60 -20.27
N THR A 46 -6.21 -9.05 -19.39
CA THR A 46 -6.55 -10.10 -18.42
C THR A 46 -7.54 -9.59 -17.37
N PRO A 47 -8.61 -10.35 -17.03
CA PRO A 47 -9.62 -9.91 -16.07
C PRO A 47 -9.01 -9.48 -14.73
N SER A 48 -7.97 -10.18 -14.29
CA SER A 48 -7.28 -9.88 -13.03
C SER A 48 -6.55 -8.53 -13.07
N VAL A 49 -5.85 -8.19 -14.16
CA VAL A 49 -5.20 -6.87 -14.29
C VAL A 49 -6.23 -5.74 -14.39
N GLN A 50 -7.32 -5.95 -15.12
CA GLN A 50 -8.42 -4.98 -15.21
C GLN A 50 -9.07 -4.72 -13.85
N LEU A 51 -9.26 -5.77 -13.04
CA LEU A 51 -9.77 -5.63 -11.68
C LEU A 51 -8.84 -4.77 -10.82
N VAL A 52 -7.53 -5.01 -10.88
CA VAL A 52 -6.54 -4.19 -10.18
C VAL A 52 -6.60 -2.73 -10.66
N GLN A 53 -6.65 -2.48 -11.98
CA GLN A 53 -6.81 -1.12 -12.50
C GLN A 53 -8.05 -0.42 -11.92
N SER A 54 -9.19 -1.12 -11.85
CA SER A 54 -10.42 -0.54 -11.31
C SER A 54 -10.26 -0.10 -9.84
N TRP A 55 -9.54 -0.88 -9.03
CA TRP A 55 -9.27 -0.53 -7.63
C TRP A 55 -8.38 0.70 -7.50
N TYR A 56 -7.35 0.83 -8.34
CA TYR A 56 -6.46 1.99 -8.34
C TYR A 56 -7.20 3.25 -8.81
N ILE A 57 -8.03 3.15 -9.86
CA ILE A 57 -8.87 4.26 -10.34
C ILE A 57 -9.82 4.73 -9.24
N GLN A 58 -10.57 3.80 -8.63
CA GLN A 58 -11.50 4.15 -7.55
C GLN A 58 -10.79 4.85 -6.38
N SER A 59 -9.63 4.34 -5.99
CA SER A 59 -8.87 4.92 -4.87
C SER A 59 -8.32 6.31 -5.20
N LEU A 60 -7.88 6.52 -6.45
CA LEU A 60 -7.45 7.83 -6.90
C LEU A 60 -8.62 8.82 -6.90
N MET A 61 -9.78 8.41 -7.44
CA MET A 61 -10.99 9.24 -7.48
C MET A 61 -11.46 9.64 -6.07
N GLU A 62 -11.39 8.74 -5.09
CA GLU A 62 -11.72 9.09 -3.70
C GLU A 62 -10.72 10.06 -3.08
N LEU A 63 -9.42 9.91 -3.37
CA LEU A 63 -8.39 10.78 -2.79
C LEU A 63 -8.38 12.19 -3.38
N ILE A 64 -8.71 12.36 -4.66
CA ILE A 64 -8.70 13.69 -5.29
C ILE A 64 -9.78 14.62 -4.72
N GLU A 65 -10.87 14.08 -4.16
CA GLU A 65 -11.90 14.86 -3.47
C GLU A 65 -11.34 15.65 -2.27
N PHE A 66 -10.22 15.19 -1.68
CA PHE A 66 -9.61 15.84 -0.51
C PHE A 66 -8.58 16.93 -0.84
N VAL A 67 -8.17 17.07 -2.11
CA VAL A 67 -7.04 17.92 -2.53
C VAL A 67 -7.22 19.39 -2.11
N GLU A 68 -8.43 19.93 -2.30
CA GLU A 68 -8.78 21.33 -2.02
C GLU A 68 -9.53 21.50 -0.69
N MET A 69 -9.70 20.44 0.09
CA MET A 69 -10.48 20.50 1.34
C MET A 69 -9.74 21.26 2.45
N ASN A 70 -10.48 21.84 3.39
CA ASN A 70 -9.89 22.61 4.48
C ASN A 70 -9.26 21.68 5.54
N PRO A 71 -7.94 21.75 5.80
CA PRO A 71 -7.28 20.92 6.82
C PRO A 71 -7.67 21.30 8.27
N GLU A 72 -8.37 22.41 8.48
CA GLU A 72 -8.87 22.83 9.79
C GLU A 72 -10.23 22.19 10.14
N ASP A 73 -10.91 21.56 9.19
CA ASP A 73 -12.20 20.92 9.43
C ASP A 73 -12.00 19.48 9.95
N GLN A 74 -12.38 19.24 11.21
CA GLN A 74 -12.24 17.94 11.84
C GLN A 74 -13.04 16.83 11.14
N ARG A 75 -14.17 17.16 10.49
CA ARG A 75 -14.96 16.18 9.73
C ARG A 75 -14.17 15.70 8.51
N VAL A 76 -13.52 16.62 7.80
CA VAL A 76 -12.65 16.30 6.66
C VAL A 76 -11.52 15.35 7.08
N LEU A 77 -10.89 15.60 8.24
CA LEU A 77 -9.81 14.74 8.75
C LEU A 77 -10.32 13.33 9.10
N SER A 78 -11.49 13.23 9.72
CA SER A 78 -12.15 11.96 10.03
C SER A 78 -12.51 11.19 8.75
N ASP A 79 -13.17 11.84 7.80
CA ASP A 79 -13.59 11.25 6.53
C ASP A 79 -12.38 10.80 5.69
N PHE A 80 -11.28 11.55 5.76
CA PHE A 80 -10.03 11.16 5.13
C PHE A 80 -9.46 9.89 5.74
N THR A 81 -9.40 9.79 7.07
CA THR A 81 -8.91 8.60 7.77
C THR A 81 -9.75 7.37 7.41
N GLU A 82 -11.08 7.50 7.40
CA GLU A 82 -11.99 6.43 6.98
C GLU A 82 -11.76 6.03 5.51
N THR A 83 -11.57 7.01 4.63
CA THR A 83 -11.25 6.76 3.21
C THR A 83 -9.94 5.98 3.08
N LEU A 84 -8.90 6.31 3.85
CA LEU A 84 -7.64 5.57 3.84
C LEU A 84 -7.80 4.12 4.32
N VAL A 85 -8.64 3.89 5.33
CA VAL A 85 -8.99 2.52 5.79
C VAL A 85 -9.69 1.74 4.67
N ASN A 86 -10.64 2.36 3.98
CA ASN A 86 -11.36 1.74 2.87
C ASN A 86 -10.42 1.40 1.70
N ILE A 87 -9.52 2.31 1.33
CA ILE A 87 -8.49 2.07 0.31
C ILE A 87 -7.57 0.91 0.73
N ARG A 88 -7.09 0.89 1.98
CA ARG A 88 -6.27 -0.21 2.50
C ARG A 88 -6.98 -1.56 2.35
N ASN A 89 -8.26 -1.63 2.71
CA ASN A 89 -9.07 -2.84 2.66
C ASN A 89 -9.30 -3.30 1.21
N ARG A 90 -9.68 -2.38 0.32
CA ARG A 90 -9.84 -2.64 -1.12
C ARG A 90 -8.56 -3.22 -1.74
N HIS A 91 -7.40 -2.73 -1.31
CA HIS A 91 -6.12 -3.14 -1.86
C HIS A 91 -5.54 -4.43 -1.26
N ASN A 92 -6.22 -5.09 -0.31
CA ASN A 92 -5.68 -6.27 0.37
C ASN A 92 -5.28 -7.41 -0.59
N ASN A 93 -6.07 -7.62 -1.65
CA ASN A 93 -5.86 -8.72 -2.61
C ASN A 93 -5.09 -8.32 -3.87
N VAL A 94 -4.54 -7.11 -3.96
CA VAL A 94 -3.81 -6.65 -5.15
C VAL A 94 -2.65 -7.57 -5.53
N VAL A 95 -1.90 -8.12 -4.56
CA VAL A 95 -0.77 -9.02 -4.84
C VAL A 95 -1.22 -10.34 -5.47
N PRO A 96 -2.10 -11.14 -4.84
CA PRO A 96 -2.56 -12.38 -5.45
C PRO A 96 -3.33 -12.14 -6.76
N THR A 97 -4.11 -11.06 -6.88
CA THR A 97 -4.83 -10.75 -8.12
C THR A 97 -3.88 -10.35 -9.26
N MET A 98 -2.86 -9.52 -9.00
CA MET A 98 -1.88 -9.18 -10.04
C MET A 98 -1.09 -10.43 -10.48
N ALA A 99 -0.70 -11.29 -9.53
CA ALA A 99 -0.06 -12.57 -9.85
C ALA A 99 -0.96 -13.45 -10.73
N GLN A 100 -2.25 -13.52 -10.43
CA GLN A 100 -3.22 -14.25 -11.24
C GLN A 100 -3.32 -13.71 -12.68
N GLY A 101 -3.25 -12.39 -12.88
CA GLY A 101 -3.22 -11.80 -14.23
C GLY A 101 -1.98 -12.18 -15.04
N VAL A 102 -0.82 -12.29 -14.39
CA VAL A 102 0.41 -12.78 -15.04
C VAL A 102 0.30 -14.27 -15.40
N ILE A 103 -0.36 -15.07 -14.56
CA ILE A 103 -0.63 -16.49 -14.84
C ILE A 103 -1.58 -16.63 -16.03
N GLU A 104 -2.70 -15.89 -16.02
CA GLU A 104 -3.68 -15.84 -17.13
C GLU A 104 -2.99 -15.52 -18.47
N TYR A 105 -2.12 -14.50 -18.47
CA TYR A 105 -1.34 -14.13 -19.65
C TYR A 105 -0.40 -15.26 -20.09
N LYS A 106 0.38 -15.83 -19.16
CA LYS A 106 1.33 -16.90 -19.45
C LYS A 106 0.66 -18.14 -20.03
N GLU A 107 -0.51 -18.52 -19.52
CA GLU A 107 -1.26 -19.68 -20.00
C GLU A 107 -1.84 -19.45 -21.39
N ALA A 108 -2.32 -18.24 -21.68
CA ALA A 108 -2.96 -17.92 -22.96
C ALA A 108 -1.97 -17.62 -24.09
N PHE A 109 -0.84 -16.96 -23.80
CA PHE A 109 0.07 -16.41 -24.82
C PHE A 109 1.49 -17.00 -24.77
N GLY A 110 1.81 -17.81 -23.77
CA GLY A 110 3.18 -18.27 -23.52
C GLY A 110 4.07 -17.15 -22.96
N VAL A 111 5.37 -17.36 -22.98
CA VAL A 111 6.36 -16.40 -22.46
C VAL A 111 7.54 -16.32 -23.42
N ASP A 112 7.91 -15.11 -23.82
CA ASP A 112 9.19 -14.83 -24.48
C ASP A 112 10.16 -14.07 -23.54
N PRO A 113 11.48 -14.12 -23.77
CA PRO A 113 12.46 -13.49 -22.89
C PRO A 113 12.30 -11.98 -22.71
N VAL A 114 11.85 -11.26 -23.75
CA VAL A 114 11.71 -9.80 -23.71
C VAL A 114 10.50 -9.42 -22.87
N THR A 115 9.36 -10.07 -23.09
CA THR A 115 8.17 -9.82 -22.27
C THR A 115 8.41 -10.18 -20.82
N ASN A 116 9.12 -11.28 -20.55
CA ASN A 116 9.43 -11.68 -19.17
C ASN A 116 10.26 -10.61 -18.43
N GLN A 117 11.26 -10.02 -19.10
CA GLN A 117 12.06 -8.93 -18.51
C GLN A 117 11.22 -7.68 -18.24
N ASN A 118 10.33 -7.32 -19.17
CA ASN A 118 9.45 -6.15 -19.01
C ASN A 118 8.45 -6.35 -17.87
N VAL A 119 7.85 -7.55 -17.76
CA VAL A 119 6.93 -7.91 -16.68
C VAL A 119 7.66 -7.92 -15.35
N GLN A 120 8.86 -8.49 -15.27
CA GLN A 120 9.68 -8.47 -14.05
C GLN A 120 9.96 -7.04 -13.59
N TYR A 121 10.44 -6.19 -14.50
CA TYR A 121 10.71 -4.77 -14.22
C TYR A 121 9.46 -4.04 -13.70
N PHE A 122 8.32 -4.28 -14.33
CA PHE A 122 7.05 -3.73 -13.87
C PHE A 122 6.67 -4.23 -12.47
N LEU A 123 6.73 -5.55 -12.22
CA LEU A 123 6.30 -6.15 -10.95
C LEU A 123 7.13 -5.65 -9.77
N ASP A 124 8.45 -5.50 -9.96
CA ASP A 124 9.33 -4.96 -8.92
C ASP A 124 8.91 -3.54 -8.52
N ARG A 125 8.62 -2.69 -9.51
CA ARG A 125 8.17 -1.30 -9.28
C ARG A 125 6.75 -1.23 -8.72
N PHE A 126 5.86 -2.08 -9.22
CA PHE A 126 4.48 -2.19 -8.77
C PHE A 126 4.39 -2.59 -7.31
N TYR A 127 5.08 -3.65 -6.90
CA TYR A 127 5.05 -4.10 -5.52
C TYR A 127 5.80 -3.15 -4.58
N MET A 128 6.88 -2.52 -5.04
CA MET A 128 7.55 -1.49 -4.24
C MET A 128 6.66 -0.25 -4.02
N SER A 129 6.01 0.23 -5.08
CA SER A 129 5.04 1.33 -4.99
C SER A 129 3.92 0.99 -4.00
N ARG A 130 3.35 -0.20 -4.10
CA ARG A 130 2.29 -0.68 -3.19
C ARG A 130 2.75 -0.77 -1.73
N ILE A 131 3.94 -1.31 -1.47
CA ILE A 131 4.51 -1.35 -0.11
C ILE A 131 4.63 0.07 0.45
N SER A 132 5.10 1.01 -0.38
CA SER A 132 5.25 2.41 0.03
C SER A 132 3.92 3.11 0.34
N ILE A 133 2.87 2.85 -0.47
CA ILE A 133 1.52 3.39 -0.27
C ILE A 133 0.92 2.80 1.01
N ARG A 134 1.04 1.48 1.21
CA ARG A 134 0.56 0.82 2.43
C ARG A 134 1.30 1.31 3.67
N MET A 135 2.60 1.58 3.56
CA MET A 135 3.37 2.20 4.65
C MET A 135 2.78 3.56 5.04
N LEU A 136 2.55 4.44 4.08
CA LEU A 136 1.97 5.77 4.34
C LEU A 136 0.57 5.69 4.99
N ILE A 137 -0.32 4.86 4.43
CA ILE A 137 -1.67 4.69 4.95
C ILE A 137 -1.65 4.09 6.37
N ASN A 138 -0.83 3.06 6.60
CA ASN A 138 -0.72 2.44 7.92
C ASN A 138 -0.17 3.41 8.96
N GLN A 139 0.81 4.24 8.61
CA GLN A 139 1.34 5.24 9.54
C GLN A 139 0.26 6.25 9.96
N HIS A 140 -0.51 6.78 9.02
CA HIS A 140 -1.60 7.71 9.34
C HIS A 140 -2.67 7.06 10.22
N THR A 141 -3.20 5.91 9.76
CA THR A 141 -4.30 5.23 10.47
C THR A 141 -3.89 4.76 11.86
N LEU A 142 -2.67 4.20 12.04
CA LEU A 142 -2.21 3.77 13.36
C LEU A 142 -1.92 4.93 14.33
N LEU A 143 -1.67 6.14 13.82
CA LEU A 143 -1.44 7.33 14.66
C LEU A 143 -2.73 8.09 15.00
N PHE A 144 -3.72 8.09 14.10
CA PHE A 144 -4.86 9.03 14.18
C PHE A 144 -6.25 8.38 14.21
N ASP A 145 -6.41 7.08 13.95
CA ASP A 145 -7.72 6.37 13.96
C ASP A 145 -8.25 6.08 15.39
N GLY A 146 -7.79 6.83 16.40
CA GLY A 146 -8.28 6.75 17.79
C GLY A 146 -7.92 5.49 18.59
N GLY A 147 -7.35 4.46 17.95
CA GLY A 147 -6.91 3.23 18.60
C GLY A 147 -5.39 3.21 18.80
N THR A 148 -4.93 3.38 20.05
CA THR A 148 -3.58 2.90 20.40
C THR A 148 -3.53 1.40 20.10
N ASN A 149 -2.61 0.94 19.25
CA ASN A 149 -2.47 -0.49 18.98
C ASN A 149 -2.16 -1.24 20.30
N PRO A 150 -3.13 -1.96 20.90
CA PRO A 150 -2.95 -2.51 22.24
C PRO A 150 -1.88 -3.60 22.25
N ALA A 151 -1.65 -4.25 21.11
CA ALA A 151 -0.64 -5.27 20.94
C ALA A 151 0.79 -4.70 20.98
N HIS A 152 0.98 -3.45 20.55
CA HIS A 152 2.30 -2.83 20.45
C HIS A 152 2.28 -1.35 20.89
N PRO A 153 2.07 -1.07 22.19
CA PRO A 153 1.91 0.30 22.71
C PRO A 153 3.18 1.15 22.62
N LYS A 154 4.34 0.53 22.37
CA LYS A 154 5.64 1.21 22.21
C LYS A 154 5.96 1.57 20.75
N HIS A 155 5.14 1.12 19.79
CA HIS A 155 5.37 1.40 18.38
C HIS A 155 4.89 2.81 18.04
N ILE A 156 5.59 3.44 17.10
CA ILE A 156 5.20 4.71 16.50
C ILE A 156 4.54 4.36 15.16
N GLY A 157 3.21 4.36 15.15
CA GLY A 157 2.45 3.78 14.05
C GLY A 157 2.84 2.31 13.85
N GLY A 158 3.31 1.97 12.65
CA GLY A 158 3.84 0.63 12.33
C GLY A 158 5.35 0.47 12.49
N ILE A 159 6.03 1.34 13.26
CA ILE A 159 7.50 1.29 13.44
C ILE A 159 7.82 0.99 14.90
N ASP A 160 8.64 -0.05 15.12
CA ASP A 160 9.30 -0.28 16.39
C ASP A 160 10.63 0.48 16.46
N PRO A 161 10.77 1.51 17.32
CA PRO A 161 12.03 2.24 17.45
C PRO A 161 13.15 1.41 18.11
N ASN A 162 12.81 0.33 18.82
CA ASN A 162 13.75 -0.53 19.55
C ASN A 162 13.57 -2.00 19.14
N CYS A 163 13.31 -2.26 17.86
CA CYS A 163 13.10 -3.59 17.30
C CYS A 163 14.22 -4.57 17.72
N ASP A 164 13.86 -5.62 18.47
CA ASP A 164 14.77 -6.73 18.75
C ASP A 164 14.76 -7.71 17.56
N VAL A 165 15.85 -7.67 16.80
CA VAL A 165 16.01 -8.52 15.61
C VAL A 165 16.00 -10.01 15.99
N VAL A 166 16.48 -10.38 17.17
CA VAL A 166 16.51 -11.78 17.62
C VAL A 166 15.10 -12.30 17.87
N GLU A 167 14.25 -11.51 18.53
CA GLU A 167 12.84 -11.88 18.72
C GLU A 167 12.11 -12.01 17.39
N VAL A 168 12.29 -11.07 16.46
CA VAL A 168 11.65 -11.13 15.12
C VAL A 168 12.06 -12.39 14.36
N VAL A 169 13.34 -12.79 14.44
CA VAL A 169 13.83 -14.02 13.82
C VAL A 169 13.22 -15.25 14.50
N HIS A 170 13.13 -15.27 15.83
CA HIS A 170 12.55 -16.37 16.58
C HIS A 170 11.06 -16.56 16.25
N ASP A 171 10.30 -15.47 16.22
CA ASP A 171 8.88 -15.49 15.85
C ASP A 171 8.67 -15.99 14.42
N ALA A 172 9.50 -15.54 13.47
CA ALA A 172 9.46 -16.02 12.10
C ALA A 172 9.80 -17.51 12.00
N PHE A 173 10.78 -17.98 12.77
CA PHE A 173 11.18 -19.38 12.84
C PHE A 173 10.05 -20.27 13.37
N GLU A 174 9.45 -19.91 14.50
CA GLU A 174 8.37 -20.72 15.11
C GLU A 174 7.14 -20.83 14.19
N ASN A 175 6.77 -19.73 13.51
CA ASN A 175 5.69 -19.76 12.53
C ASN A 175 6.02 -20.66 11.32
N ALA A 176 7.24 -20.58 10.79
CA ALA A 176 7.67 -21.42 9.68
C ALA A 176 7.77 -22.91 10.08
N LYS A 177 8.29 -23.19 11.28
CA LYS A 177 8.36 -24.54 11.85
C LYS A 177 6.97 -25.15 12.00
N MET A 178 6.03 -24.41 12.56
CA MET A 178 4.64 -24.87 12.71
C MET A 178 4.01 -25.27 11.36
N LEU A 179 4.25 -24.51 10.29
CA LEU A 179 3.76 -24.85 8.95
C LEU A 179 4.49 -26.05 8.32
N CYS A 180 5.76 -26.25 8.65
CA CYS A 180 6.56 -27.38 8.16
C CYS A 180 6.22 -28.70 8.86
N GLU A 181 5.75 -28.64 10.11
CA GLU A 181 5.37 -29.81 10.91
C GLU A 181 3.91 -30.24 10.70
N GLN A 182 3.12 -29.47 9.92
CA GLN A 182 1.78 -29.85 9.45
C GLN A 182 1.84 -30.84 8.29
#